data_AF-A0A961X0I2-F1
#
_entry.id   AF-A0A961X0I2-F1
#
_cell.length_a   1.000
_cell.length_b   1.000
_cell.length_c   1.000
_cell.angle_alpha   90.00
_cell.angle_beta   90.00
_cell.angle_gamma   90.00
#
_symmetry.space_group_name_H-M   'P 1'
#
loop_
_entity.id
_entity.type
_entity.pdbx_description
1 polymer ?
#
loop_
_entity_poly.entity_id
_entity_poly.type
_entity_poly.pdbx_seq_one_letter_code
_entity_poly.pdbx_strand_id
1 'polypeptide(L)'
;MAIYRAGDEFIFNDVTEFYQRDVSITALAGGGFVATWQSTNGDGGTDGYTGVVARVWDPATGFGNTFVVNQTIAGAQNGPEVIQLSDGRLLFGWESAPPSQPNGYTAYARLFDVSGTALGNEIQLSALDGKGGFGIEFGQLVNGNIVGGWYAHTNNATTNVATNQVAYFDPDNMGTVNLTNYTAGSIGWYAGVDVLALADGTYIANMVFEGSPNSVTRLYHYDAAGDQLGSSMLVNQTPVFNDHETDPDAVQLDDGRIVVVWGNETGYKIQMQMFAADLTPIGTTVQVSTQGVSAVNPAIAATPDGGFVVTYNGASSIELMRYDRLGEAVDDAFIVSQVLERGNGFPEAEILDDGAVVVTWTRFTNDFYTDVFGRILDPALYGSLSRDVLIDRVGANWMDGRGGNDTLIGRGGNDTIYGDSGGDKIYGGNGRDKLFGEVGNDVLYGDSEKDRLYGASGADKLYGGDGNDQLRGGTGNDTLDGGDGRDVLRGGTGNDTLSGGSGRDIFVFVQNDGTDTVLDFVSGDDRINLSDFNFANKASALAAFDDLGNPNDGIVRFMDSGTVVTFHGVDLANLSSADLII
;
A
#
# COMPACT_ATOMS: atom_id res chain seq x y z
N MET A 1 -7.29 14.39 4.06
CA MET A 1 -7.70 13.78 2.76
C MET A 1 -6.48 13.04 2.23
N ALA A 2 -6.52 11.71 2.12
CA ALA A 2 -5.30 10.93 1.92
C ALA A 2 -4.83 10.86 0.46
N ILE A 3 -3.52 11.05 0.26
CA ILE A 3 -2.79 10.79 -1.00
C ILE A 3 -1.96 9.53 -0.75
N TYR A 4 -2.05 8.52 -1.62
CA TYR A 4 -1.25 7.31 -1.44
C TYR A 4 0.21 7.53 -1.83
N ARG A 5 1.16 7.03 -1.02
CA ARG A 5 2.58 7.02 -1.37
C ARG A 5 3.14 5.61 -1.38
N ALA A 6 4.11 5.38 -2.26
CA ALA A 6 4.74 4.09 -2.46
C ALA A 6 5.66 3.72 -1.29
N GLY A 7 5.39 2.58 -0.65
CA GLY A 7 6.43 1.79 0.02
C GLY A 7 7.40 1.17 -1.00
N ASP A 8 8.42 0.47 -0.49
CA ASP A 8 9.37 -0.25 -1.33
C ASP A 8 8.67 -1.37 -2.14
N GLU A 9 9.08 -1.53 -3.40
CA GLU A 9 8.66 -2.66 -4.22
C GLU A 9 9.33 -3.94 -3.73
N PHE A 10 8.54 -5.01 -3.56
CA PHE A 10 9.03 -6.31 -3.13
C PHE A 10 8.70 -7.40 -4.16
N ILE A 11 9.49 -8.48 -4.14
CA ILE A 11 9.21 -9.72 -4.85
C ILE A 11 8.46 -10.65 -3.89
N PHE A 12 7.30 -11.14 -4.31
CA PHE A 12 6.42 -11.95 -3.48
C PHE A 12 6.81 -13.44 -3.51
N ASN A 13 7.15 -13.96 -4.68
CA ASN A 13 7.58 -15.35 -4.86
C ASN A 13 9.03 -15.57 -4.39
N ASP A 14 9.31 -16.77 -3.89
CA ASP A 14 10.65 -17.21 -3.48
C ASP A 14 11.42 -17.94 -4.60
N VAL A 15 10.72 -18.48 -5.60
CA VAL A 15 11.30 -19.12 -6.79
C VAL A 15 11.31 -18.17 -7.97
N THR A 16 12.49 -17.76 -8.43
CA THR A 16 12.64 -16.82 -9.57
C THR A 16 13.13 -17.47 -10.86
N GLU A 17 13.25 -18.81 -10.88
CA GLU A 17 13.86 -19.56 -12.00
C GLU A 17 12.84 -20.01 -13.06
N PHE A 18 11.60 -19.51 -13.02
CA PHE A 18 10.49 -19.96 -13.87
C PHE A 18 9.41 -18.88 -14.06
N TYR A 19 8.42 -19.12 -14.93
CA TYR A 19 7.27 -18.23 -15.05
C TYR A 19 6.40 -18.24 -13.79
N GLN A 20 6.18 -17.03 -13.26
CA GLN A 20 5.17 -16.71 -12.24
C GLN A 20 4.12 -15.77 -12.84
N ARG A 21 2.84 -16.15 -12.83
CA ARG A 21 1.77 -15.40 -13.54
C ARG A 21 0.43 -15.45 -12.81
N ASP A 22 -0.50 -14.60 -13.25
CA ASP A 22 -1.91 -14.58 -12.86
C ASP A 22 -2.05 -14.60 -11.33
N VAL A 23 -1.54 -13.53 -10.71
CA VAL A 23 -1.61 -13.34 -9.26
C VAL A 23 -3.04 -12.95 -8.89
N SER A 24 -3.53 -13.52 -7.80
CA SER A 24 -4.74 -13.10 -7.11
C SER A 24 -4.39 -12.88 -5.64
N ILE A 25 -5.06 -11.94 -4.99
CA ILE A 25 -4.76 -11.47 -3.64
C ILE A 25 -6.06 -11.24 -2.87
N THR A 26 -6.01 -11.48 -1.56
CA THR A 26 -7.07 -11.05 -0.64
C THR A 26 -6.46 -10.53 0.65
N ALA A 27 -7.04 -9.45 1.18
CA ALA A 27 -6.68 -8.95 2.51
C ALA A 27 -7.09 -9.95 3.59
N LEU A 28 -6.28 -10.04 4.65
CA LEU A 28 -6.55 -10.91 5.79
C LEU A 28 -6.98 -10.09 7.00
N ALA A 29 -7.99 -10.59 7.71
CA ALA A 29 -8.33 -10.16 9.05
C ALA A 29 -7.08 -10.22 9.95
N GLY A 30 -6.69 -9.06 10.49
CA GLY A 30 -5.42 -8.87 11.20
C GLY A 30 -4.40 -7.99 10.47
N GLY A 31 -4.73 -7.47 9.29
CA GLY A 31 -3.91 -6.49 8.55
C GLY A 31 -2.84 -7.07 7.64
N GLY A 32 -2.79 -8.39 7.47
CA GLY A 32 -1.95 -9.06 6.48
C GLY A 32 -2.65 -9.24 5.13
N PHE A 33 -2.01 -9.97 4.23
CA PHE A 33 -2.64 -10.43 2.99
C PHE A 33 -2.08 -11.79 2.57
N VAL A 34 -2.84 -12.52 1.77
CA VAL A 34 -2.37 -13.73 1.07
C VAL A 34 -2.50 -13.49 -0.42
N ALA A 35 -1.49 -13.90 -1.17
CA ALA A 35 -1.60 -13.95 -2.63
C ALA A 35 -1.30 -15.37 -3.13
N THR A 36 -2.01 -15.74 -4.19
CA THR A 36 -1.88 -17.00 -4.93
C THR A 36 -1.46 -16.69 -6.36
N TRP A 37 -0.67 -17.56 -6.98
CA TRP A 37 -0.23 -17.36 -8.35
C TRP A 37 0.14 -18.68 -9.03
N GLN A 38 0.20 -18.66 -10.36
CA GLN A 38 0.68 -19.78 -11.16
C GLN A 38 2.19 -19.83 -11.12
N SER A 39 2.75 -21.01 -10.88
CA SER A 39 4.18 -21.22 -10.83
C SER A 39 4.59 -22.46 -11.62
N THR A 40 5.48 -22.32 -12.60
CA THR A 40 5.95 -23.49 -13.35
C THR A 40 6.72 -24.43 -12.44
N ASN A 41 6.29 -25.69 -12.34
CA ASN A 41 6.77 -26.71 -11.39
C ASN A 41 6.65 -26.29 -9.90
N GLY A 42 5.90 -25.24 -9.56
CA GLY A 42 5.79 -24.75 -8.19
C GLY A 42 5.07 -25.71 -7.24
N ASP A 43 4.33 -26.67 -7.79
CA ASP A 43 3.66 -27.74 -7.05
C ASP A 43 4.56 -28.96 -6.75
N GLY A 44 5.84 -28.90 -7.12
CA GLY A 44 6.80 -29.99 -6.97
C GLY A 44 6.76 -31.02 -8.12
N GLY A 45 5.97 -30.77 -9.16
CA GLY A 45 6.02 -31.50 -10.41
C GLY A 45 7.35 -31.31 -11.16
N THR A 46 7.58 -32.16 -12.18
CA THR A 46 8.74 -32.04 -13.09
C THR A 46 8.33 -32.14 -14.56
N ASP A 47 7.05 -31.96 -14.84
CA ASP A 47 6.47 -32.10 -16.18
C ASP A 47 6.52 -30.80 -16.98
N GLY A 48 7.00 -29.71 -16.38
CA GLY A 48 7.13 -28.39 -17.00
C GLY A 48 5.82 -27.61 -17.08
N TYR A 49 4.76 -28.11 -16.44
CA TYR A 49 3.48 -27.41 -16.34
C TYR A 49 3.43 -26.52 -15.10
N THR A 50 2.41 -25.66 -15.05
CA THR A 50 2.12 -24.77 -13.93
C THR A 50 1.45 -25.53 -12.79
N GLY A 51 1.88 -25.26 -11.58
CA GLY A 51 1.14 -25.52 -10.34
C GLY A 51 0.59 -24.21 -9.76
N VAL A 52 -0.20 -24.30 -8.70
CA VAL A 52 -0.71 -23.15 -7.95
C VAL A 52 -0.07 -23.12 -6.57
N VAL A 53 0.53 -21.99 -6.25
CA VAL A 53 1.19 -21.76 -4.96
C VAL A 53 0.68 -20.47 -4.36
N ALA A 54 0.79 -20.36 -3.04
CA ALA A 54 0.41 -19.17 -2.31
C ALA A 54 1.39 -18.87 -1.18
N ARG A 55 1.35 -17.64 -0.70
CA ARG A 55 2.20 -17.16 0.38
C ARG A 55 1.47 -16.07 1.16
N VAL A 56 1.70 -16.05 2.47
CA VAL A 56 1.11 -15.07 3.38
C VAL A 56 2.15 -14.02 3.74
N TRP A 57 1.73 -12.76 3.77
CA TRP A 57 2.45 -11.67 4.39
C TRP A 57 1.69 -11.20 5.62
N ASP A 58 2.41 -11.07 6.73
CA ASP A 58 1.89 -10.57 8.00
C ASP A 58 2.71 -9.33 8.42
N PRO A 59 2.06 -8.23 8.85
CA PRO A 59 2.76 -6.99 9.15
C PRO A 59 3.74 -7.11 10.32
N ALA A 60 3.54 -8.05 11.25
CA ALA A 60 4.40 -8.24 12.41
C ALA A 60 5.58 -9.18 12.13
N THR A 61 5.43 -10.12 11.18
CA THR A 61 6.41 -11.19 10.95
C THR A 61 6.98 -11.23 9.54
N GLY A 62 6.44 -10.43 8.61
CA GLY A 62 6.83 -10.39 7.21
C GLY A 62 6.30 -11.58 6.41
N PHE A 63 7.03 -11.96 5.36
CA PHE A 63 6.63 -13.07 4.50
C PHE A 63 6.84 -14.44 5.14
N GLY A 64 5.80 -15.26 5.15
CA GLY A 64 5.87 -16.68 5.49
C GLY A 64 6.55 -17.54 4.42
N ASN A 65 6.39 -18.87 4.51
CA ASN A 65 6.85 -19.79 3.48
C ASN A 65 5.80 -19.91 2.36
N THR A 66 6.26 -20.12 1.12
CA THR A 66 5.39 -20.52 0.01
C THR A 66 4.84 -21.93 0.26
N PHE A 67 3.57 -22.15 -0.04
CA PHE A 67 2.90 -23.46 0.05
C PHE A 67 2.12 -23.78 -1.22
N VAL A 68 1.96 -25.07 -1.49
CA VAL A 68 1.26 -25.57 -2.69
C VAL A 68 -0.24 -25.67 -2.41
N VAL A 69 -1.03 -25.09 -3.31
CA VAL A 69 -2.50 -25.08 -3.24
C VAL A 69 -3.08 -26.36 -3.83
N ASN A 70 -2.63 -26.74 -5.03
CA ASN A 70 -3.10 -27.94 -5.72
C ASN A 70 -2.48 -29.23 -5.12
N GLN A 71 -3.28 -30.29 -5.06
CA GLN A 71 -2.85 -31.69 -4.92
C GLN A 71 -2.56 -32.33 -6.28
N THR A 72 -3.29 -31.95 -7.34
CA THR A 72 -3.10 -32.51 -8.68
C THR A 72 -1.90 -31.84 -9.35
N ILE A 73 -0.79 -32.57 -9.46
CA ILE A 73 0.49 -32.07 -9.99
C ILE A 73 0.77 -32.42 -11.45
N ALA A 74 -0.22 -32.98 -12.16
CA ALA A 74 -0.07 -33.41 -13.54
C ALA A 74 -0.84 -32.49 -14.47
N GLY A 75 -0.13 -31.89 -15.44
CA GLY A 75 -0.73 -30.91 -16.35
C GLY A 75 -0.89 -29.52 -15.73
N ALA A 76 -1.35 -28.56 -16.52
CA ALA A 76 -1.35 -27.15 -16.13
C ALA A 76 -2.44 -26.85 -15.10
N GLN A 77 -2.07 -26.12 -14.06
CA GLN A 77 -2.96 -25.50 -13.09
C GLN A 77 -2.92 -23.98 -13.28
N ASN A 78 -4.05 -23.38 -13.62
CA ASN A 78 -4.14 -22.00 -14.11
C ASN A 78 -5.25 -21.19 -13.41
N GLY A 79 -5.29 -19.89 -13.69
CA GLY A 79 -6.25 -18.91 -13.16
C GLY A 79 -6.54 -19.05 -11.68
N PRO A 80 -5.53 -19.01 -10.78
CA PRO A 80 -5.79 -19.20 -9.38
C PRO A 80 -6.45 -17.96 -8.77
N GLU A 81 -7.35 -18.20 -7.83
CA GLU A 81 -8.12 -17.19 -7.12
C GLU A 81 -8.12 -17.48 -5.62
N VAL A 82 -8.18 -16.44 -4.78
CA VAL A 82 -8.22 -16.60 -3.32
C VAL A 82 -9.15 -15.58 -2.66
N ILE A 83 -10.02 -16.07 -1.78
CA ILE A 83 -10.76 -15.21 -0.85
C ILE A 83 -10.57 -15.67 0.59
N GLN A 84 -10.57 -14.73 1.53
CA GLN A 84 -10.74 -15.06 2.94
C GLN A 84 -12.22 -15.16 3.28
N LEU A 85 -12.61 -16.28 3.88
CA LEU A 85 -13.96 -16.50 4.41
C LEU A 85 -14.13 -15.75 5.74
N SER A 86 -15.37 -15.40 6.06
CA SER A 86 -15.78 -14.72 7.30
C SER A 86 -15.40 -15.46 8.59
N ASP A 87 -15.06 -16.75 8.52
CA ASP A 87 -14.55 -17.54 9.65
C ASP A 87 -13.01 -17.60 9.71
N GLY A 88 -12.32 -16.86 8.84
CA GLY A 88 -10.87 -16.74 8.76
C GLY A 88 -10.17 -17.80 7.89
N ARG A 89 -10.89 -18.79 7.38
CA ARG A 89 -10.34 -19.77 6.43
C ARG A 89 -10.07 -19.12 5.07
N LEU A 90 -9.19 -19.75 4.30
CA LEU A 90 -8.88 -19.36 2.92
C LEU A 90 -9.51 -20.36 1.97
N LEU A 91 -10.22 -19.87 0.97
CA LEU A 91 -10.71 -20.65 -0.16
C LEU A 91 -9.88 -20.30 -1.38
N PHE A 92 -9.20 -21.29 -1.95
CA PHE A 92 -8.51 -21.15 -3.21
C PHE A 92 -9.30 -21.85 -4.31
N GLY A 93 -9.35 -21.23 -5.49
CA GLY A 93 -9.87 -21.83 -6.72
C GLY A 93 -8.83 -21.79 -7.81
N TRP A 94 -8.90 -22.72 -8.75
CA TRP A 94 -8.05 -22.73 -9.94
C TRP A 94 -8.62 -23.69 -10.98
N GLU A 95 -8.04 -23.66 -12.17
CA GLU A 95 -8.44 -24.50 -13.28
C GLU A 95 -7.37 -25.54 -13.59
N SER A 96 -7.78 -26.78 -13.70
CA SER A 96 -6.89 -27.90 -14.01
C SER A 96 -7.05 -28.35 -15.46
N ALA A 97 -5.95 -28.42 -16.19
CA ALA A 97 -5.88 -28.96 -17.55
C ALA A 97 -5.03 -30.24 -17.59
N PRO A 98 -5.65 -31.43 -17.51
CA PRO A 98 -4.91 -32.67 -17.48
C PRO A 98 -4.19 -32.91 -18.83
N PRO A 99 -3.02 -33.59 -18.85
CA PRO A 99 -2.27 -33.83 -20.08
C PRO A 99 -3.05 -34.59 -21.17
N SER A 100 -4.03 -35.40 -20.77
CA SER A 100 -4.92 -36.11 -21.69
C SER A 100 -5.89 -35.19 -22.45
N GLN A 101 -6.14 -33.99 -21.93
CA GLN A 101 -7.04 -32.99 -22.50
C GLN A 101 -6.43 -31.59 -22.32
N PRO A 102 -5.33 -31.27 -23.02
CA PRO A 102 -4.55 -30.05 -22.77
C PRO A 102 -5.26 -28.74 -23.13
N ASN A 103 -6.49 -28.81 -23.64
CA ASN A 103 -7.33 -27.64 -23.85
C ASN A 103 -8.61 -27.69 -22.97
N GLY A 104 -8.87 -28.79 -22.27
CA GLY A 104 -10.02 -28.97 -21.42
C GLY A 104 -9.69 -28.57 -20.01
N TYR A 105 -10.39 -27.58 -19.47
CA TYR A 105 -10.20 -27.09 -18.12
C TYR A 105 -11.33 -27.57 -17.23
N THR A 106 -11.03 -27.67 -15.95
CA THR A 106 -12.00 -28.04 -14.91
C THR A 106 -11.73 -27.16 -13.72
N ALA A 107 -12.77 -26.48 -13.22
CA ALA A 107 -12.66 -25.64 -12.05
C ALA A 107 -12.55 -26.52 -10.81
N TYR A 108 -11.59 -26.19 -9.94
CA TYR A 108 -11.37 -26.83 -8.65
C TYR A 108 -11.33 -25.77 -7.56
N ALA A 109 -11.58 -26.20 -6.33
CA ALA A 109 -11.32 -25.41 -5.15
C ALA A 109 -10.81 -26.25 -3.98
N ARG A 110 -10.20 -25.58 -2.99
CA ARG A 110 -9.69 -26.21 -1.77
C ARG A 110 -9.59 -25.20 -0.63
N LEU A 111 -9.92 -25.67 0.58
CA LEU A 111 -9.85 -24.89 1.81
C LEU A 111 -8.52 -25.05 2.53
N PHE A 112 -8.07 -23.95 3.12
CA PHE A 112 -6.89 -23.84 3.95
C PHE A 112 -7.20 -23.03 5.21
N ASP A 113 -6.41 -23.22 6.26
CA ASP A 113 -6.32 -22.21 7.31
C ASP A 113 -5.40 -21.06 6.88
N VAL A 114 -5.42 -19.97 7.65
CA VAL A 114 -4.61 -18.77 7.37
C VAL A 114 -3.09 -19.03 7.44
N SER A 115 -2.65 -20.15 8.01
CA SER A 115 -1.23 -20.52 8.03
C SER A 115 -0.75 -21.22 6.76
N GLY A 116 -1.67 -21.49 5.82
CA GLY A 116 -1.39 -22.26 4.61
C GLY A 116 -1.49 -23.77 4.80
N THR A 117 -2.12 -24.25 5.87
CA THR A 117 -2.38 -25.69 6.05
C THR A 117 -3.70 -26.07 5.41
N ALA A 118 -3.67 -27.03 4.49
CA ALA A 118 -4.88 -27.52 3.83
C ALA A 118 -5.85 -28.21 4.81
N LEU A 119 -7.12 -27.86 4.72
CA LEU A 119 -8.20 -28.39 5.56
C LEU A 119 -8.97 -29.55 4.91
N GLY A 120 -8.62 -29.88 3.66
CA GLY A 120 -9.26 -30.94 2.89
C GLY A 120 -8.53 -31.29 1.61
N ASN A 121 -9.17 -32.13 0.79
CA ASN A 121 -8.72 -32.44 -0.56
C ASN A 121 -9.22 -31.40 -1.57
N GLU A 122 -8.66 -31.40 -2.78
CA GLU A 122 -9.23 -30.65 -3.90
C GLU A 122 -10.64 -31.16 -4.22
N ILE A 123 -11.51 -30.23 -4.61
CA ILE A 123 -12.89 -30.54 -4.98
C ILE A 123 -13.18 -29.93 -6.34
N GLN A 124 -13.72 -30.75 -7.23
CA GLN A 124 -14.11 -30.37 -8.57
C GLN A 124 -15.43 -29.59 -8.54
N LEU A 125 -15.44 -28.37 -9.09
CA LEU A 125 -16.61 -27.48 -9.14
C LEU A 125 -17.42 -27.62 -10.45
N SER A 126 -16.75 -27.95 -11.57
CA SER A 126 -17.38 -28.10 -12.89
C SER A 126 -17.05 -29.44 -13.53
N ALA A 127 -17.83 -29.85 -14.55
CA ALA A 127 -17.46 -31.01 -15.38
C ALA A 127 -16.41 -30.61 -16.45
N LEU A 128 -15.79 -31.61 -17.09
CA LEU A 128 -14.86 -31.40 -18.21
C LEU A 128 -15.63 -30.90 -19.45
N ASP A 129 -15.64 -29.59 -19.65
CA ASP A 129 -16.47 -28.93 -20.65
C ASP A 129 -15.61 -28.21 -21.70
N GLY A 130 -15.14 -28.94 -22.74
CA GLY A 130 -14.63 -28.29 -23.97
C GLY A 130 -13.43 -27.35 -23.76
N LYS A 131 -13.12 -26.48 -24.75
CA LYS A 131 -11.91 -25.65 -24.69
C LYS A 131 -12.07 -24.51 -23.67
N GLY A 132 -11.05 -24.23 -22.86
CA GLY A 132 -10.81 -22.93 -22.20
C GLY A 132 -11.91 -22.44 -21.25
N GLY A 133 -11.70 -22.63 -19.95
CA GLY A 133 -12.15 -21.63 -18.97
C GLY A 133 -10.95 -20.83 -18.52
N PHE A 134 -11.18 -19.56 -18.19
CA PHE A 134 -10.23 -18.74 -17.44
C PHE A 134 -11.01 -17.83 -16.46
N GLY A 135 -10.33 -17.30 -15.45
CA GLY A 135 -10.89 -16.30 -14.52
C GLY A 135 -11.93 -16.88 -13.58
N ILE A 136 -11.48 -17.72 -12.64
CA ILE A 136 -12.32 -18.08 -11.49
C ILE A 136 -12.40 -16.85 -10.59
N GLU A 137 -13.61 -16.46 -10.22
CA GLU A 137 -13.88 -15.39 -9.27
C GLU A 137 -14.77 -15.93 -8.15
N PHE A 138 -14.57 -15.49 -6.91
CA PHE A 138 -15.41 -15.90 -5.78
C PHE A 138 -15.97 -14.74 -4.98
N GLY A 139 -17.19 -14.92 -4.48
CA GLY A 139 -17.78 -14.09 -3.43
C GLY A 139 -18.39 -14.96 -2.33
N GLN A 140 -18.24 -14.54 -1.07
CA GLN A 140 -18.95 -15.17 0.05
C GLN A 140 -20.24 -14.41 0.36
N LEU A 141 -21.37 -15.12 0.31
CA LEU A 141 -22.67 -14.62 0.71
C LEU A 141 -22.80 -14.52 2.22
N VAL A 142 -23.69 -13.64 2.69
CA VAL A 142 -23.98 -13.44 4.14
C VAL A 142 -24.41 -14.73 4.85
N ASN A 143 -24.96 -15.71 4.12
CA ASN A 143 -25.36 -17.01 4.67
C ASN A 143 -24.18 -18.00 4.82
N GLY A 144 -22.96 -17.61 4.43
CA GLY A 144 -21.74 -18.42 4.49
C GLY A 144 -21.43 -19.20 3.21
N ASN A 145 -22.39 -19.34 2.29
CA ASN A 145 -22.18 -20.03 1.03
C ASN A 145 -21.36 -19.20 0.05
N ILE A 146 -20.75 -19.88 -0.90
CA ILE A 146 -19.90 -19.30 -1.92
C ILE A 146 -20.67 -19.23 -3.24
N VAL A 147 -20.56 -18.08 -3.89
CA VAL A 147 -20.81 -17.95 -5.33
C VAL A 147 -19.47 -17.91 -6.04
N GLY A 148 -19.33 -18.70 -7.11
CA GLY A 148 -18.16 -18.69 -7.97
C GLY A 148 -18.55 -18.45 -9.43
N GLY A 149 -17.76 -17.68 -10.15
CA GLY A 149 -17.92 -17.45 -11.58
C GLY A 149 -16.68 -17.93 -12.34
N TRP A 150 -16.87 -18.47 -13.54
CA TRP A 150 -15.81 -18.66 -14.54
C TRP A 150 -16.45 -18.77 -15.92
N TYR A 151 -15.69 -18.68 -17.01
CA TYR A 151 -16.21 -18.98 -18.34
C TYR A 151 -15.73 -20.33 -18.88
N ALA A 152 -16.35 -20.83 -19.94
CA ALA A 152 -16.00 -22.07 -20.62
C ALA A 152 -16.35 -21.98 -22.12
N HIS A 153 -15.59 -22.60 -23.02
CA HIS A 153 -15.98 -22.76 -24.44
C HIS A 153 -16.43 -24.19 -24.78
N THR A 154 -17.59 -24.28 -25.45
CA THR A 154 -18.09 -25.57 -25.94
C THR A 154 -17.47 -25.99 -27.27
N ASN A 155 -17.40 -27.30 -27.48
CA ASN A 155 -16.73 -27.98 -28.58
C ASN A 155 -17.62 -28.16 -29.81
N ASN A 156 -17.63 -27.19 -30.75
CA ASN A 156 -18.04 -27.55 -32.11
C ASN A 156 -17.20 -26.85 -33.18
N ALA A 157 -16.69 -27.64 -34.13
CA ALA A 157 -15.73 -27.23 -35.17
C ALA A 157 -16.23 -26.12 -36.13
N THR A 158 -17.45 -25.63 -35.91
CA THR A 158 -18.13 -24.61 -36.74
C THR A 158 -18.72 -23.44 -35.93
N THR A 159 -18.73 -23.48 -34.59
CA THR A 159 -19.27 -22.41 -33.72
C THR A 159 -18.54 -22.41 -32.39
N ASN A 160 -17.61 -21.48 -32.18
CA ASN A 160 -17.10 -21.21 -30.82
C ASN A 160 -18.17 -20.43 -30.07
N VAL A 161 -18.63 -21.01 -28.97
CA VAL A 161 -19.61 -20.38 -28.09
C VAL A 161 -19.02 -20.37 -26.69
N ALA A 162 -18.66 -19.17 -26.24
CA ALA A 162 -18.29 -18.90 -24.85
C ALA A 162 -19.55 -18.94 -23.97
N THR A 163 -19.42 -19.56 -22.80
CA THR A 163 -20.47 -19.74 -21.79
C THR A 163 -19.93 -19.27 -20.46
N ASN A 164 -20.56 -18.27 -19.85
CA ASN A 164 -20.28 -17.94 -18.45
C ASN A 164 -20.99 -18.96 -17.56
N GLN A 165 -20.30 -19.47 -16.55
CA GLN A 165 -20.83 -20.41 -15.57
C GLN A 165 -20.81 -19.75 -14.21
N VAL A 166 -21.91 -19.89 -13.46
CA VAL A 166 -22.00 -19.44 -12.08
C VAL A 166 -22.36 -20.64 -11.22
N ALA A 167 -21.54 -20.89 -10.21
CA ALA A 167 -21.72 -21.95 -9.24
C ALA A 167 -22.12 -21.38 -7.89
N TYR A 168 -22.94 -22.14 -7.18
CA TYR A 168 -23.29 -21.90 -5.79
C TYR A 168 -23.02 -23.17 -4.98
N PHE A 169 -22.29 -23.03 -3.88
CA PHE A 169 -21.92 -24.16 -3.03
C PHE A 169 -21.65 -23.78 -1.57
N ASP A 170 -21.80 -24.75 -0.69
CA ASP A 170 -21.41 -24.66 0.72
C ASP A 170 -19.91 -25.01 0.84
N PRO A 171 -19.06 -24.13 1.41
CA PRO A 171 -17.63 -24.41 1.52
C PRO A 171 -17.33 -25.62 2.42
N ASP A 172 -18.21 -25.97 3.36
CA ASP A 172 -18.09 -27.16 4.20
C ASP A 172 -18.66 -28.42 3.55
N ASN A 173 -19.37 -28.28 2.42
CA ASN A 173 -19.98 -29.38 1.67
C ASN A 173 -19.92 -29.15 0.14
N MET A 174 -18.74 -28.86 -0.38
CA MET A 174 -18.52 -28.53 -1.80
C MET A 174 -18.81 -29.69 -2.78
N GLY A 175 -19.20 -30.88 -2.30
CA GLY A 175 -19.61 -31.99 -3.16
C GLY A 175 -20.99 -31.81 -3.83
N THR A 176 -21.74 -30.75 -3.45
CA THR A 176 -23.02 -30.39 -4.07
C THR A 176 -22.92 -28.97 -4.63
N VAL A 177 -22.65 -28.87 -5.93
CA VAL A 177 -22.53 -27.59 -6.64
C VAL A 177 -23.77 -27.37 -7.50
N ASN A 178 -24.46 -26.24 -7.30
CA ASN A 178 -25.53 -25.79 -8.20
C ASN A 178 -24.89 -24.93 -9.29
N LEU A 179 -24.87 -25.42 -10.52
CA LEU A 179 -24.22 -24.75 -11.66
C LEU A 179 -25.27 -24.22 -12.65
N THR A 180 -25.15 -22.94 -12.99
CA THR A 180 -25.98 -22.28 -14.00
C THR A 180 -25.13 -21.79 -15.15
N ASN A 181 -25.54 -22.11 -16.39
CA ASN A 181 -24.83 -21.75 -17.62
C ASN A 181 -25.51 -20.59 -18.35
N TYR A 182 -24.73 -19.58 -18.72
CA TYR A 182 -25.15 -18.41 -19.49
C TYR A 182 -24.43 -18.39 -20.83
N THR A 183 -25.13 -18.84 -21.87
CA THR A 183 -24.58 -19.00 -23.21
C THR A 183 -24.83 -17.75 -24.05
N ALA A 184 -23.80 -17.24 -24.74
CA ALA A 184 -23.96 -16.17 -25.72
C ALA A 184 -24.92 -16.61 -26.86
N GLY A 185 -25.84 -15.72 -27.26
CA GLY A 185 -26.81 -15.99 -28.34
C GLY A 185 -26.20 -16.06 -29.76
N SER A 186 -24.89 -15.80 -29.91
CA SER A 186 -24.13 -15.79 -31.17
C SER A 186 -22.73 -16.40 -31.00
N ILE A 187 -22.07 -16.71 -32.11
CA ILE A 187 -20.66 -17.14 -32.14
C ILE A 187 -19.78 -16.04 -31.54
N GLY A 188 -19.00 -16.36 -30.51
CA GLY A 188 -18.14 -15.44 -29.78
C GLY A 188 -16.94 -16.17 -29.17
N TRP A 189 -15.79 -15.53 -29.14
CA TRP A 189 -14.50 -16.04 -28.68
C TRP A 189 -14.14 -15.60 -27.26
N TYR A 190 -14.79 -14.57 -26.71
CA TYR A 190 -14.49 -14.03 -25.39
C TYR A 190 -15.74 -13.98 -24.51
N ALA A 191 -15.54 -14.38 -23.25
CA ALA A 191 -16.44 -14.16 -22.15
C ALA A 191 -15.57 -13.83 -20.92
N GLY A 192 -16.12 -13.02 -20.02
CA GLY A 192 -15.51 -12.71 -18.73
C GLY A 192 -16.62 -12.65 -17.70
N VAL A 193 -16.33 -13.10 -16.49
CA VAL A 193 -17.28 -13.07 -15.39
C VAL A 193 -16.56 -12.64 -14.13
N ASP A 194 -17.16 -11.67 -13.46
CA ASP A 194 -16.86 -11.31 -12.08
C ASP A 194 -18.12 -11.53 -11.24
N VAL A 195 -17.95 -11.96 -9.99
CA VAL A 195 -19.04 -12.22 -9.05
C VAL A 195 -18.83 -11.44 -7.76
N LEU A 196 -19.78 -10.56 -7.47
CA LEU A 196 -19.75 -9.74 -6.26
C LEU A 196 -20.92 -10.11 -5.36
N ALA A 197 -20.59 -10.69 -4.20
CA ALA A 197 -21.55 -10.88 -3.11
C ALA A 197 -21.89 -9.54 -2.44
N LEU A 198 -23.17 -9.26 -2.24
CA LEU A 198 -23.65 -8.00 -1.69
C LEU A 198 -24.02 -8.11 -0.21
N ALA A 199 -23.92 -6.99 0.51
CA ALA A 199 -24.24 -6.88 1.93
C ALA A 199 -25.72 -7.20 2.28
N ASP A 200 -26.63 -7.14 1.31
CA ASP A 200 -28.04 -7.50 1.49
C ASP A 200 -28.30 -9.02 1.36
N GLY A 201 -27.25 -9.81 1.13
CA GLY A 201 -27.29 -11.27 0.98
C GLY A 201 -27.59 -11.74 -0.44
N THR A 202 -27.72 -10.84 -1.41
CA THR A 202 -27.81 -11.16 -2.84
C THR A 202 -26.42 -11.16 -3.49
N TYR A 203 -26.33 -11.45 -4.78
CA TYR A 203 -25.09 -11.28 -5.54
C TYR A 203 -25.35 -10.76 -6.95
N ILE A 204 -24.33 -10.12 -7.52
CA ILE A 204 -24.30 -9.80 -8.93
C ILE A 204 -23.30 -10.69 -9.65
N ALA A 205 -23.63 -11.02 -10.90
CA ALA A 205 -22.66 -11.53 -11.84
C ALA A 205 -22.48 -10.51 -12.96
N ASN A 206 -21.26 -10.02 -13.09
CA ASN A 206 -20.83 -9.03 -14.06
C ASN A 206 -20.23 -9.76 -15.25
N MET A 207 -20.98 -9.84 -16.34
CA MET A 207 -20.64 -10.70 -17.46
C MET A 207 -20.38 -9.90 -18.72
N VAL A 208 -19.24 -10.18 -19.35
CA VAL A 208 -18.95 -9.77 -20.72
C VAL A 208 -19.42 -10.87 -21.67
N PHE A 209 -20.16 -10.46 -22.69
CA PHE A 209 -20.52 -11.30 -23.82
C PHE A 209 -20.02 -10.68 -25.12
N GLU A 210 -19.18 -11.40 -25.86
CA GLU A 210 -18.83 -11.03 -27.22
C GLU A 210 -20.02 -11.32 -28.17
N GLY A 211 -20.50 -10.28 -28.85
CA GLY A 211 -21.44 -10.41 -29.96
C GLY A 211 -20.79 -9.91 -31.24
N SER A 212 -21.14 -10.46 -32.41
CA SER A 212 -20.80 -9.79 -33.66
C SER A 212 -21.88 -8.72 -33.94
N PRO A 213 -21.55 -7.42 -34.01
CA PRO A 213 -20.22 -6.82 -34.16
C PRO A 213 -19.56 -6.24 -32.89
N ASN A 214 -20.18 -6.29 -31.70
CA ASN A 214 -19.67 -5.68 -30.46
C ASN A 214 -19.82 -6.60 -29.24
N SER A 215 -18.92 -6.49 -28.25
CA SER A 215 -19.20 -7.03 -26.91
C SER A 215 -20.03 -6.07 -26.06
N VAL A 216 -20.64 -6.62 -25.01
CA VAL A 216 -21.38 -5.85 -24.00
C VAL A 216 -21.10 -6.39 -22.62
N THR A 217 -20.93 -5.48 -21.67
CA THR A 217 -20.87 -5.79 -20.23
C THR A 217 -22.26 -5.66 -19.63
N ARG A 218 -22.69 -6.69 -18.89
CA ARG A 218 -24.03 -6.75 -18.28
C ARG A 218 -23.97 -7.18 -16.83
N LEU A 219 -24.79 -6.54 -16.01
CA LEU A 219 -25.06 -6.97 -14.64
C LEU A 219 -26.30 -7.85 -14.60
N TYR A 220 -26.16 -8.99 -13.93
CA TYR A 220 -27.24 -9.89 -13.58
C TYR A 220 -27.32 -9.98 -12.07
N HIS A 221 -28.51 -9.77 -11.51
CA HIS A 221 -28.75 -9.79 -10.06
C HIS A 221 -29.43 -11.10 -9.68
N TYR A 222 -29.02 -11.71 -8.57
CA TYR A 222 -29.53 -13.00 -8.11
C TYR A 222 -29.73 -12.98 -6.61
N ASP A 223 -30.72 -13.72 -6.12
CA ASP A 223 -30.87 -13.96 -4.70
C ASP A 223 -29.86 -15.00 -4.17
N ALA A 224 -29.85 -15.20 -2.86
CA ALA A 224 -28.97 -16.17 -2.19
C ALA A 224 -29.22 -17.64 -2.60
N ALA A 225 -30.30 -17.95 -3.33
CA ALA A 225 -30.58 -19.29 -3.86
C ALA A 225 -30.11 -19.47 -5.31
N GLY A 226 -29.65 -18.39 -5.95
CA GLY A 226 -29.23 -18.36 -7.35
C GLY A 226 -30.37 -18.07 -8.33
N ASP A 227 -31.54 -17.65 -7.85
CA ASP A 227 -32.65 -17.24 -8.71
C ASP A 227 -32.45 -15.79 -9.17
N GLN A 228 -32.56 -15.55 -10.49
CA GLN A 228 -32.35 -14.23 -11.05
C GLN A 228 -33.44 -13.23 -10.61
N LEU A 229 -33.00 -12.09 -10.10
CA LEU A 229 -33.82 -10.97 -9.70
C LEU A 229 -33.96 -9.97 -10.86
N GLY A 230 -35.15 -9.92 -11.45
CA GLY A 230 -35.45 -8.98 -12.53
C GLY A 230 -34.71 -9.31 -13.84
N SER A 231 -34.52 -8.29 -14.66
CA SER A 231 -33.85 -8.40 -15.97
C SER A 231 -32.42 -7.86 -15.92
N SER A 232 -31.52 -8.46 -16.71
CA SER A 232 -30.14 -7.98 -16.84
C SER A 232 -30.08 -6.50 -17.25
N MET A 233 -29.04 -5.81 -16.82
CA MET A 233 -28.81 -4.41 -17.17
C MET A 233 -27.56 -4.24 -18.00
N LEU A 234 -27.54 -3.20 -18.84
CA LEU A 234 -26.37 -2.85 -19.64
C LEU A 234 -25.46 -1.91 -18.84
N VAL A 235 -24.17 -2.24 -18.73
CA VAL A 235 -23.18 -1.39 -18.05
C VAL A 235 -22.70 -0.28 -18.98
N ASN A 236 -22.33 -0.63 -20.22
CA ASN A 236 -21.93 0.35 -21.24
C ASN A 236 -23.16 0.96 -21.93
N GLN A 237 -23.61 2.14 -21.50
CA GLN A 237 -24.84 2.76 -22.03
C GLN A 237 -24.78 3.10 -23.54
N THR A 238 -23.59 3.08 -24.16
CA THR A 238 -23.39 3.40 -25.58
C THR A 238 -22.44 2.41 -26.28
N PRO A 239 -22.86 1.20 -26.64
CA PRO A 239 -22.00 0.24 -27.34
C PRO A 239 -21.55 0.83 -28.70
N VAL A 240 -20.24 0.98 -28.89
CA VAL A 240 -19.68 1.48 -30.15
C VAL A 240 -19.47 0.31 -31.11
N PHE A 241 -19.60 0.54 -32.42
CA PHE A 241 -19.41 -0.50 -33.43
C PHE A 241 -17.95 -1.00 -33.43
N ASN A 242 -17.73 -2.31 -33.38
CA ASN A 242 -16.43 -2.99 -33.21
C ASN A 242 -15.73 -2.66 -31.89
N ASP A 243 -16.47 -2.26 -30.85
CA ASP A 243 -15.91 -2.11 -29.52
C ASP A 243 -15.83 -3.47 -28.82
N HIS A 244 -14.72 -3.71 -28.12
CA HIS A 244 -14.52 -4.91 -27.32
C HIS A 244 -14.19 -4.55 -25.87
N GLU A 245 -14.91 -5.16 -24.95
CA GLU A 245 -14.88 -4.90 -23.52
C GLU A 245 -14.31 -6.16 -22.86
N THR A 246 -13.36 -5.98 -21.95
CA THR A 246 -12.62 -7.08 -21.32
C THR A 246 -12.47 -6.85 -19.83
N ASP A 247 -12.17 -7.93 -19.11
CA ASP A 247 -11.70 -7.92 -17.72
C ASP A 247 -12.59 -7.02 -16.81
N PRO A 248 -13.89 -7.34 -16.71
CA PRO A 248 -14.80 -6.56 -15.89
C PRO A 248 -14.54 -6.87 -14.40
N ASP A 249 -14.59 -5.85 -13.55
CA ASP A 249 -14.43 -6.00 -12.11
C ASP A 249 -15.38 -5.04 -11.38
N ALA A 250 -15.80 -5.37 -10.16
CA ALA A 250 -16.80 -4.62 -9.43
C ALA A 250 -16.61 -4.65 -7.92
N VAL A 251 -16.98 -3.54 -7.27
CA VAL A 251 -17.00 -3.46 -5.80
C VAL A 251 -18.28 -2.80 -5.29
N GLN A 252 -18.69 -3.18 -4.09
CA GLN A 252 -19.76 -2.50 -3.34
C GLN A 252 -19.14 -1.51 -2.34
N LEU A 253 -19.65 -0.27 -2.34
CA LEU A 253 -19.28 0.77 -1.39
C LEU A 253 -20.04 0.62 -0.06
N ASP A 254 -19.59 1.32 0.98
CA ASP A 254 -20.15 1.31 2.33
C ASP A 254 -21.65 1.67 2.41
N ASP A 255 -22.13 2.47 1.45
CA ASP A 255 -23.53 2.90 1.33
C ASP A 255 -24.37 2.04 0.37
N GLY A 256 -23.82 0.92 -0.08
CA GLY A 256 -24.50 -0.09 -0.91
C GLY A 256 -24.47 0.21 -2.41
N ARG A 257 -23.93 1.36 -2.84
CA ARG A 257 -23.68 1.63 -4.26
C ARG A 257 -22.65 0.65 -4.82
N ILE A 258 -22.72 0.41 -6.12
CA ILE A 258 -21.83 -0.52 -6.83
C ILE A 258 -21.06 0.27 -7.88
N VAL A 259 -19.77 -0.01 -7.99
CA VAL A 259 -18.91 0.54 -9.04
C VAL A 259 -18.40 -0.60 -9.88
N VAL A 260 -18.53 -0.47 -11.20
CA VAL A 260 -18.04 -1.45 -12.17
C VAL A 260 -16.97 -0.80 -13.02
N VAL A 261 -15.84 -1.47 -13.19
CA VAL A 261 -14.75 -1.11 -14.10
C VAL A 261 -14.60 -2.16 -15.19
N TRP A 262 -14.08 -1.77 -16.36
CA TRP A 262 -13.76 -2.69 -17.45
C TRP A 262 -12.71 -2.09 -18.39
N GLY A 263 -11.98 -2.96 -19.07
CA GLY A 263 -11.09 -2.62 -20.17
C GLY A 263 -11.86 -2.47 -21.48
N ASN A 264 -11.33 -1.63 -22.37
CA ASN A 264 -11.85 -1.42 -23.72
C ASN A 264 -10.71 -1.60 -24.73
N GLU A 265 -10.77 -2.64 -25.58
CA GLU A 265 -9.74 -2.92 -26.58
C GLU A 265 -9.72 -1.88 -27.70
N THR A 266 -10.87 -1.25 -28.01
CA THR A 266 -10.95 -0.20 -29.04
C THR A 266 -10.50 1.14 -28.49
N GLY A 267 -9.18 1.29 -28.45
CA GLY A 267 -8.52 2.50 -27.96
C GLY A 267 -7.76 2.30 -26.67
N TYR A 268 -7.77 1.08 -26.12
CA TYR A 268 -7.01 0.66 -24.93
C TYR A 268 -7.26 1.61 -23.76
N LYS A 269 -8.47 1.58 -23.21
CA LYS A 269 -8.91 2.49 -22.14
C LYS A 269 -9.54 1.71 -21.00
N ILE A 270 -9.44 2.27 -19.80
CA ILE A 270 -10.22 1.80 -18.66
C ILE A 270 -11.44 2.70 -18.49
N GLN A 271 -12.60 2.09 -18.30
CA GLN A 271 -13.87 2.77 -18.08
C GLN A 271 -14.48 2.35 -16.75
N MET A 272 -15.34 3.22 -16.21
CA MET A 272 -16.13 2.92 -15.03
C MET A 272 -17.57 3.44 -15.12
N GLN A 273 -18.48 2.79 -14.39
CA GLN A 273 -19.87 3.20 -14.23
C GLN A 273 -20.34 2.89 -12.80
N MET A 274 -20.98 3.87 -12.16
CA MET A 274 -21.58 3.70 -10.84
C MET A 274 -23.06 3.31 -10.95
N PHE A 275 -23.55 2.56 -9.97
CA PHE A 275 -24.93 2.13 -9.82
C PHE A 275 -25.40 2.34 -8.38
N ALA A 276 -26.68 2.63 -8.21
CA ALA A 276 -27.34 2.56 -6.92
C ALA A 276 -27.46 1.10 -6.44
N ALA A 277 -27.82 0.89 -5.18
CA ALA A 277 -28.02 -0.46 -4.63
C ALA A 277 -29.11 -1.26 -5.36
N ASP A 278 -30.11 -0.58 -5.94
CA ASP A 278 -31.13 -1.18 -6.80
C ASP A 278 -30.67 -1.35 -8.26
N LEU A 279 -29.36 -1.18 -8.48
CA LEU A 279 -28.69 -1.31 -9.75
C LEU A 279 -29.08 -0.22 -10.77
N THR A 280 -29.78 0.85 -10.37
CA THR A 280 -30.02 2.00 -11.27
C THR A 280 -28.70 2.72 -11.59
N PRO A 281 -28.35 2.98 -12.87
CA PRO A 281 -27.13 3.71 -13.21
C PRO A 281 -27.12 5.14 -12.65
N ILE A 282 -25.97 5.55 -12.09
CA ILE A 282 -25.73 6.90 -11.57
C ILE A 282 -24.77 7.62 -12.51
N GLY A 283 -25.18 8.79 -13.01
CA GLY A 283 -24.33 9.60 -13.91
C GLY A 283 -24.10 8.93 -15.27
N THR A 284 -22.96 9.24 -15.87
CA THR A 284 -22.52 8.68 -17.16
C THR A 284 -21.23 7.90 -16.99
N THR A 285 -20.90 7.03 -17.95
CA THR A 285 -19.60 6.34 -17.99
C THR A 285 -18.44 7.32 -17.95
N VAL A 286 -17.46 7.04 -17.10
CA VAL A 286 -16.23 7.83 -16.94
C VAL A 286 -15.05 7.04 -17.48
N GLN A 287 -14.13 7.71 -18.19
CA GLN A 287 -12.84 7.11 -18.54
C GLN A 287 -11.88 7.28 -17.36
N VAL A 288 -11.37 6.18 -16.83
CA VAL A 288 -10.43 6.16 -15.70
C VAL A 288 -9.02 6.47 -16.18
N SER A 289 -8.57 5.81 -17.25
CA SER A 289 -7.21 5.95 -17.75
C SER A 289 -6.98 7.28 -18.46
N THR A 290 -5.74 7.77 -18.43
CA THR A 290 -5.32 9.00 -19.11
C THR A 290 -5.64 8.96 -20.61
N GLN A 291 -6.21 10.04 -21.16
CA GLN A 291 -6.54 10.09 -22.59
C GLN A 291 -5.31 9.95 -23.49
N GLY A 292 -5.40 9.03 -24.46
CA GLY A 292 -4.34 8.79 -25.46
C GLY A 292 -3.23 7.85 -25.01
N VAL A 293 -3.31 7.32 -23.77
CA VAL A 293 -2.41 6.30 -23.25
C VAL A 293 -3.12 4.95 -23.28
N SER A 294 -2.42 3.92 -23.76
CA SER A 294 -2.93 2.54 -23.76
C SER A 294 -3.03 2.03 -22.32
N ALA A 295 -4.21 1.57 -21.93
CA ALA A 295 -4.46 0.96 -20.62
C ALA A 295 -5.37 -0.28 -20.71
N VAL A 296 -5.07 -1.29 -19.90
CA VAL A 296 -5.74 -2.62 -19.88
C VAL A 296 -5.69 -3.25 -18.48
N ASN A 297 -6.50 -4.28 -18.25
CA ASN A 297 -6.57 -5.08 -17.02
C ASN A 297 -6.78 -4.22 -15.76
N PRO A 298 -7.97 -3.62 -15.62
CA PRO A 298 -8.29 -2.90 -14.40
C PRO A 298 -8.58 -3.85 -13.24
N ALA A 299 -8.29 -3.40 -12.02
CA ALA A 299 -8.83 -3.97 -10.79
C ALA A 299 -9.36 -2.84 -9.89
N ILE A 300 -10.34 -3.12 -9.04
CA ILE A 300 -11.01 -2.13 -8.19
C ILE A 300 -11.12 -2.59 -6.73
N ALA A 301 -10.90 -1.68 -5.79
CA ALA A 301 -11.13 -1.95 -4.37
C ALA A 301 -11.79 -0.76 -3.66
N ALA A 302 -12.77 -1.05 -2.79
CA ALA A 302 -13.51 -0.03 -2.03
C ALA A 302 -12.72 0.42 -0.81
N THR A 303 -12.59 1.73 -0.61
CA THR A 303 -11.82 2.29 0.50
C THR A 303 -12.70 2.53 1.74
N PRO A 304 -12.14 2.42 2.96
CA PRO A 304 -12.88 2.62 4.22
C PRO A 304 -13.56 3.98 4.38
N ASP A 305 -13.13 5.00 3.62
CA ASP A 305 -13.76 6.32 3.61
C ASP A 305 -14.96 6.45 2.65
N GLY A 306 -15.42 5.32 2.09
CA GLY A 306 -16.57 5.21 1.19
C GLY A 306 -16.25 5.53 -0.27
N GLY A 307 -14.98 5.76 -0.60
CA GLY A 307 -14.46 5.89 -1.96
C GLY A 307 -14.00 4.55 -2.53
N PHE A 308 -13.15 4.61 -3.56
CA PHE A 308 -12.53 3.43 -4.16
C PHE A 308 -11.23 3.78 -4.89
N VAL A 309 -10.42 2.77 -5.17
CA VAL A 309 -9.22 2.86 -6.02
C VAL A 309 -9.38 1.96 -7.23
N VAL A 310 -8.81 2.38 -8.36
CA VAL A 310 -8.75 1.58 -9.58
C VAL A 310 -7.29 1.46 -10.00
N THR A 311 -6.77 0.24 -10.07
CA THR A 311 -5.44 -0.05 -10.63
C THR A 311 -5.55 -0.52 -12.06
N TYR A 312 -4.53 -0.26 -12.88
CA TYR A 312 -4.49 -0.73 -14.26
C TYR A 312 -3.07 -0.74 -14.84
N ASN A 313 -2.86 -1.51 -15.91
CA ASN A 313 -1.64 -1.41 -16.71
C ASN A 313 -1.70 -0.13 -17.55
N GLY A 314 -0.75 0.77 -17.36
CA GLY A 314 -0.46 1.85 -18.30
C GLY A 314 0.46 1.38 -19.42
N ALA A 315 0.91 2.31 -20.28
CA ALA A 315 1.76 1.96 -21.41
C ALA A 315 3.14 1.39 -21.01
N SER A 316 3.65 1.76 -19.83
CA SER A 316 4.96 1.33 -19.30
C SER A 316 4.98 1.39 -17.76
N SER A 317 3.82 1.19 -17.15
CA SER A 317 3.57 1.46 -15.74
C SER A 317 2.46 0.57 -15.20
N ILE A 318 2.47 0.33 -13.89
CA ILE A 318 1.23 0.08 -13.13
C ILE A 318 0.80 1.41 -12.55
N GLU A 319 -0.46 1.77 -12.74
CA GLU A 319 -1.05 3.02 -12.27
C GLU A 319 -2.20 2.74 -11.31
N LEU A 320 -2.43 3.66 -10.38
CA LEU A 320 -3.55 3.67 -9.45
C LEU A 320 -4.25 5.03 -9.51
N MET A 321 -5.57 5.00 -9.68
CA MET A 321 -6.43 6.18 -9.64
C MET A 321 -7.35 6.10 -8.43
N ARG A 322 -7.49 7.21 -7.68
CA ARG A 322 -8.34 7.28 -6.49
C ARG A 322 -9.59 8.10 -6.76
N TYR A 323 -10.72 7.59 -6.31
CA TYR A 323 -12.02 8.25 -6.41
C TYR A 323 -12.64 8.44 -5.03
N ASP A 324 -13.34 9.55 -4.86
CA ASP A 324 -14.14 9.78 -3.68
C ASP A 324 -15.46 9.00 -3.75
N ARG A 325 -16.27 9.12 -2.69
CA ARG A 325 -17.55 8.41 -2.65
C ARG A 325 -18.50 8.82 -3.78
N LEU A 326 -18.36 9.99 -4.38
CA LEU A 326 -19.24 10.46 -5.45
C LEU A 326 -18.76 9.98 -6.84
N GLY A 327 -17.61 9.31 -6.90
CA GLY A 327 -16.99 8.89 -8.16
C GLY A 327 -16.16 10.00 -8.80
N GLU A 328 -15.81 11.05 -8.07
CA GLU A 328 -14.93 12.11 -8.54
C GLU A 328 -13.48 11.78 -8.24
N ALA A 329 -12.61 12.00 -9.22
CA ALA A 329 -11.16 11.80 -9.06
C ALA A 329 -10.62 12.67 -7.93
N VAL A 330 -9.90 12.06 -7.00
CA VAL A 330 -9.31 12.77 -5.85
C VAL A 330 -8.01 13.48 -6.23
N ASP A 331 -7.20 12.85 -7.08
CA ASP A 331 -5.90 13.34 -7.55
C ASP A 331 -5.58 12.73 -8.91
N ASP A 332 -4.46 13.11 -9.53
CA ASP A 332 -3.92 12.46 -10.73
C ASP A 332 -3.51 11.00 -10.45
N ALA A 333 -3.40 10.21 -11.51
CA ALA A 333 -2.99 8.80 -11.40
C ALA A 333 -1.59 8.67 -10.78
N PHE A 334 -1.49 7.86 -9.74
CA PHE A 334 -0.26 7.52 -9.07
C PHE A 334 0.44 6.37 -9.81
N ILE A 335 1.75 6.51 -10.09
CA ILE A 335 2.51 5.43 -10.69
C ILE A 335 2.99 4.45 -9.61
N VAL A 336 2.31 3.31 -9.51
CA VAL A 336 2.64 2.22 -8.59
C VAL A 336 3.95 1.57 -8.97
N SER A 337 4.25 1.37 -10.25
CA SER A 337 5.56 0.85 -10.68
C SER A 337 5.89 1.35 -12.08
N GLN A 338 7.14 1.71 -12.34
CA GLN A 338 7.63 2.08 -13.67
C GLN A 338 8.47 0.95 -14.27
N VAL A 339 8.21 0.58 -15.52
CA VAL A 339 9.04 -0.39 -16.24
C VAL A 339 9.19 0.04 -17.70
N LEU A 340 10.44 0.28 -18.10
CA LEU A 340 10.78 0.77 -19.43
C LEU A 340 10.91 -0.34 -20.49
N GLU A 341 11.00 -1.62 -20.10
CA GLU A 341 11.19 -2.73 -21.05
C GLU A 341 10.41 -4.01 -20.66
N ARG A 342 9.76 -4.65 -21.64
CA ARG A 342 8.97 -5.92 -21.59
C ARG A 342 7.70 -5.97 -20.71
N GLY A 343 7.39 -4.89 -19.98
CA GLY A 343 6.04 -4.60 -19.45
C GLY A 343 5.71 -5.24 -18.09
N ASN A 344 4.86 -4.55 -17.34
CA ASN A 344 4.11 -5.10 -16.21
C ASN A 344 2.76 -5.63 -16.72
N GLY A 345 2.16 -6.58 -16.01
CA GLY A 345 0.84 -7.11 -16.37
C GLY A 345 0.01 -7.54 -15.17
N PHE A 346 -1.31 -7.49 -15.37
CA PHE A 346 -2.34 -8.00 -14.45
C PHE A 346 -2.20 -7.48 -13.01
N PRO A 347 -2.40 -6.17 -12.77
CA PRO A 347 -2.38 -5.62 -11.43
C PRO A 347 -3.65 -6.00 -10.69
N GLU A 348 -3.50 -6.57 -9.50
CA GLU A 348 -4.57 -6.75 -8.52
C GLU A 348 -4.38 -5.79 -7.37
N ALA A 349 -5.48 -5.36 -6.74
CA ALA A 349 -5.44 -4.43 -5.63
C ALA A 349 -6.43 -4.82 -4.53
N GLU A 350 -5.96 -4.75 -3.29
CA GLU A 350 -6.77 -5.03 -2.11
C GLU A 350 -6.58 -3.96 -1.04
N ILE A 351 -7.62 -3.72 -0.25
CA ILE A 351 -7.54 -2.81 0.89
C ILE A 351 -7.31 -3.61 2.17
N LEU A 352 -6.18 -3.34 2.82
CA LEU A 352 -5.87 -3.93 4.13
C LEU A 352 -6.80 -3.37 5.20
N ASP A 353 -6.96 -4.08 6.32
CA ASP A 353 -7.80 -3.67 7.47
C ASP A 353 -7.50 -2.24 7.97
N ASP A 354 -6.26 -1.81 7.77
CA ASP A 354 -5.83 -0.49 8.15
C ASP A 354 -6.29 0.55 7.11
N GLY A 355 -6.40 0.23 5.82
CA GLY A 355 -6.78 1.13 4.74
C GLY A 355 -5.63 1.46 3.78
N ALA A 356 -4.47 0.85 3.97
CA ALA A 356 -3.44 0.78 2.94
C ALA A 356 -3.94 -0.03 1.74
N VAL A 357 -3.44 0.32 0.55
CA VAL A 357 -3.71 -0.44 -0.67
C VAL A 357 -2.51 -1.32 -0.92
N VAL A 358 -2.69 -2.64 -0.96
CA VAL A 358 -1.68 -3.54 -1.52
C VAL A 358 -1.97 -3.72 -2.99
N VAL A 359 -0.98 -3.50 -3.84
CA VAL A 359 -1.06 -3.75 -5.28
C VAL A 359 -0.05 -4.82 -5.64
N THR A 360 -0.49 -5.89 -6.30
CA THR A 360 0.37 -6.96 -6.83
C THR A 360 0.30 -7.01 -8.33
N TRP A 361 1.39 -7.38 -9.00
CA TRP A 361 1.43 -7.53 -10.45
C TRP A 361 2.51 -8.51 -10.87
N THR A 362 2.52 -8.88 -12.15
CA THR A 362 3.56 -9.74 -12.73
C THR A 362 4.52 -8.91 -13.58
N ARG A 363 5.80 -9.23 -13.53
CA ARG A 363 6.84 -8.53 -14.33
C ARG A 363 7.90 -9.49 -14.82
N PHE A 364 8.37 -9.29 -16.06
CA PHE A 364 9.58 -9.93 -16.56
C PHE A 364 10.83 -9.47 -15.80
N THR A 365 11.56 -10.39 -15.19
CA THR A 365 12.84 -10.10 -14.52
C THR A 365 14.05 -10.47 -15.35
N ASN A 366 13.84 -11.24 -16.43
CA ASN A 366 14.82 -11.51 -17.46
C ASN A 366 14.11 -11.83 -18.79
N ASP A 367 14.88 -12.24 -19.80
CA ASP A 367 14.36 -12.54 -21.14
C ASP A 367 13.36 -13.71 -21.19
N PHE A 368 13.28 -14.50 -20.13
CA PHE A 368 12.57 -15.79 -20.11
C PHE A 368 11.55 -15.92 -18.98
N TYR A 369 11.69 -15.24 -17.86
CA TYR A 369 10.88 -15.49 -16.66
C TYR A 369 10.21 -14.24 -16.12
N THR A 370 9.09 -14.47 -15.44
CA THR A 370 8.28 -13.47 -14.76
C THR A 370 8.26 -13.77 -13.28
N ASP A 371 8.25 -12.73 -12.45
CA ASP A 371 8.08 -12.80 -11.00
C ASP A 371 6.83 -12.02 -10.59
N VAL A 372 6.29 -12.34 -9.41
CA VAL A 372 5.20 -11.61 -8.77
C VAL A 372 5.82 -10.51 -7.91
N PHE A 373 5.45 -9.27 -8.22
CA PHE A 373 5.83 -8.10 -7.45
C PHE A 373 4.64 -7.59 -6.66
N GLY A 374 4.93 -6.86 -5.60
CA GLY A 374 3.92 -6.09 -4.91
C GLY A 374 4.47 -4.82 -4.32
N ARG A 375 3.55 -3.94 -3.95
CA ARG A 375 3.82 -2.71 -3.25
C ARG A 375 2.64 -2.37 -2.35
N ILE A 376 2.94 -2.02 -1.11
CA ILE A 376 1.95 -1.47 -0.18
C ILE A 376 2.01 0.05 -0.31
N LEU A 377 0.84 0.66 -0.47
CA LEU A 377 0.65 2.08 -0.64
C LEU A 377 -0.09 2.62 0.59
N ASP A 378 0.63 3.39 1.40
CA ASP A 378 0.06 3.96 2.62
C ASP A 378 -0.70 5.26 2.30
N PRO A 379 -1.87 5.48 2.91
CA PRO A 379 -2.59 6.74 2.79
C PRO A 379 -1.85 7.80 3.61
N ALA A 380 -1.21 8.79 2.96
CA ALA A 380 -0.62 9.92 3.66
C ALA A 380 -1.70 10.68 4.44
N LEU A 381 -1.43 10.98 5.71
CA LEU A 381 -2.42 11.57 6.60
C LEU A 381 -2.26 13.10 6.60
N TYR A 382 -3.18 13.77 5.89
CA TYR A 382 -3.22 15.25 5.81
C TYR A 382 -4.30 15.84 6.72
N GLY A 383 -3.89 16.84 7.51
CA GLY A 383 -4.74 17.75 8.25
C GLY A 383 -5.46 18.78 7.36
N SER A 384 -6.05 19.77 8.02
CA SER A 384 -6.87 20.85 7.50
C SER A 384 -6.18 22.20 7.77
N LEU A 385 -6.90 23.32 7.68
CA LEU A 385 -6.37 24.63 8.11
C LEU A 385 -6.79 24.97 9.55
N SER A 386 -7.22 23.97 10.31
CA SER A 386 -7.69 24.06 11.69
C SER A 386 -6.99 23.00 12.51
N ARG A 387 -7.00 23.15 13.83
CA ARG A 387 -6.44 22.15 14.75
C ARG A 387 -6.99 20.74 14.47
N ASP A 388 -6.08 19.83 14.20
CA ASP A 388 -6.32 18.42 13.92
C ASP A 388 -5.59 17.51 14.93
N VAL A 389 -6.01 16.24 14.95
CA VAL A 389 -5.31 15.16 15.64
C VAL A 389 -5.10 14.05 14.62
N LEU A 390 -3.87 13.96 14.14
CA LEU A 390 -3.40 13.01 13.14
C LEU A 390 -2.65 11.90 13.90
N ILE A 391 -3.13 10.67 13.80
CA ILE A 391 -2.51 9.52 14.47
C ILE A 391 -2.27 8.48 13.41
N ASP A 392 -1.02 8.08 13.30
CA ASP A 392 -0.56 7.12 12.32
C ASP A 392 -0.72 5.66 12.77
N ARG A 393 -0.35 4.76 11.87
CA ARG A 393 -0.19 3.32 12.03
C ARG A 393 1.24 3.00 12.44
N VAL A 394 1.51 1.72 12.73
CA VAL A 394 2.90 1.23 12.80
C VAL A 394 3.37 0.99 11.37
N GLY A 395 4.44 1.65 10.94
CA GLY A 395 4.95 1.65 9.57
C GLY A 395 5.85 2.86 9.31
N ALA A 396 6.51 2.93 8.16
CA ALA A 396 7.25 4.14 7.78
C ALA A 396 6.30 5.09 7.05
N ASN A 397 5.86 6.15 7.71
CA ASN A 397 4.72 6.92 7.25
C ASN A 397 5.05 8.37 6.89
N TRP A 398 4.06 9.04 6.29
CA TRP A 398 4.10 10.48 5.98
C TRP A 398 2.86 11.18 6.52
N MET A 399 3.07 12.17 7.38
CA MET A 399 2.00 13.02 7.92
C MET A 399 2.27 14.51 7.69
N ASP A 400 1.20 15.27 7.53
CA ASP A 400 1.24 16.72 7.25
C ASP A 400 0.04 17.41 7.93
N GLY A 401 0.31 18.26 8.93
CA GLY A 401 -0.67 19.02 9.70
C GLY A 401 -1.34 20.14 8.90
N ARG A 402 -0.61 20.72 7.95
CA ARG A 402 -0.95 21.91 7.19
C ARG A 402 -1.08 23.17 8.03
N GLY A 403 -2.25 23.41 8.64
CA GLY A 403 -2.50 24.65 9.32
C GLY A 403 -3.33 24.46 10.57
N GLY A 404 -3.02 25.18 11.63
CA GLY A 404 -3.65 24.98 12.92
C GLY A 404 -2.64 24.54 13.96
N ASN A 405 -3.11 24.25 15.17
CA ASN A 405 -2.24 23.75 16.22
C ASN A 405 -2.53 22.27 16.40
N ASP A 406 -1.75 21.44 15.75
CA ASP A 406 -2.06 20.05 15.49
C ASP A 406 -1.40 19.12 16.51
N THR A 407 -1.86 17.88 16.53
CA THR A 407 -1.19 16.79 17.23
C THR A 407 -0.97 15.66 16.25
N LEU A 408 0.28 15.34 15.96
CA LEU A 408 0.71 14.32 15.00
C LEU A 408 1.45 13.21 15.75
N ILE A 409 1.08 11.95 15.53
CA ILE A 409 1.62 10.79 16.28
C ILE A 409 2.01 9.66 15.32
N GLY A 410 3.31 9.46 15.05
CA GLY A 410 3.86 8.45 14.13
C GLY A 410 3.83 7.01 14.66
N ARG A 411 3.87 6.84 15.98
CA ARG A 411 3.87 5.55 16.70
C ARG A 411 5.11 4.71 16.47
N GLY A 412 5.34 4.17 15.28
CA GLY A 412 6.61 3.49 15.01
C GLY A 412 6.76 3.02 13.59
N GLY A 413 7.99 2.66 13.21
CA GLY A 413 8.51 2.68 11.85
C GLY A 413 9.32 3.97 11.62
N ASN A 414 9.85 4.19 10.41
CA ASN A 414 10.68 5.37 10.14
C ASN A 414 9.83 6.46 9.48
N ASP A 415 9.32 7.40 10.26
CA ASP A 415 8.33 8.38 9.84
C ASP A 415 8.94 9.67 9.30
N THR A 416 8.17 10.38 8.47
CA THR A 416 8.43 11.77 8.10
C THR A 416 7.19 12.62 8.37
N ILE A 417 7.27 13.56 9.30
CA ILE A 417 6.12 14.27 9.85
C ILE A 417 6.33 15.78 9.75
N TYR A 418 5.35 16.50 9.18
CA TYR A 418 5.33 17.95 9.03
C TYR A 418 4.19 18.56 9.85
N GLY A 419 4.50 19.49 10.74
CA GLY A 419 3.50 20.35 11.41
C GLY A 419 2.95 21.44 10.50
N ASP A 420 3.82 21.99 9.64
CA ASP A 420 3.59 23.12 8.75
C ASP A 420 3.33 24.45 9.49
N SER A 421 2.09 24.85 9.74
CA SER A 421 1.82 26.19 10.27
C SER A 421 0.93 26.18 11.51
N GLY A 422 1.46 26.72 12.60
CA GLY A 422 0.82 26.84 13.90
C GLY A 422 1.70 26.24 14.98
N GLY A 423 1.17 26.09 16.20
CA GLY A 423 1.93 25.52 17.30
C GLY A 423 1.61 24.05 17.47
N ASP A 424 2.43 23.19 16.90
CA ASP A 424 2.17 21.78 16.71
C ASP A 424 2.82 20.90 17.78
N LYS A 425 2.25 19.71 17.95
CA LYS A 425 2.80 18.68 18.80
C LYS A 425 3.04 17.41 18.01
N ILE A 426 4.30 17.03 17.83
CA ILE A 426 4.71 15.92 16.98
C ILE A 426 5.39 14.85 17.83
N TYR A 427 4.98 13.60 17.66
CA TYR A 427 5.59 12.42 18.26
C TYR A 427 6.04 11.47 17.15
N GLY A 428 7.33 11.15 17.08
CA GLY A 428 7.88 10.15 16.16
C GLY A 428 7.50 8.75 16.60
N GLY A 429 8.06 8.31 17.73
CA GLY A 429 7.74 7.04 18.37
C GLY A 429 8.90 6.06 18.26
N ASN A 430 8.64 4.82 17.82
CA ASN A 430 9.72 3.84 17.61
C ASN A 430 10.26 3.90 16.19
N GLY A 431 11.52 4.24 15.97
CA GLY A 431 12.15 4.14 14.66
C GLY A 431 12.98 5.37 14.34
N ARG A 432 13.50 5.47 13.11
CA ARG A 432 14.39 6.58 12.74
C ARG A 432 13.62 7.66 12.00
N ASP A 433 13.12 8.62 12.74
CA ASP A 433 12.13 9.58 12.28
C ASP A 433 12.75 10.89 11.79
N LYS A 434 11.95 11.62 11.01
CA LYS A 434 12.22 12.99 10.60
C LYS A 434 11.03 13.87 10.92
N LEU A 435 11.21 14.78 11.86
CA LEU A 435 10.15 15.64 12.38
C LEU A 435 10.44 17.09 12.02
N PHE A 436 9.46 17.78 11.43
CA PHE A 436 9.54 19.17 11.00
C PHE A 436 8.40 19.98 11.65
N GLY A 437 8.72 20.92 12.52
CA GLY A 437 7.77 21.87 13.12
C GLY A 437 7.33 22.94 12.12
N GLU A 438 8.30 23.52 11.40
CA GLU A 438 8.11 24.55 10.37
C GLU A 438 7.78 25.94 10.95
N VAL A 439 6.54 26.40 10.93
CA VAL A 439 6.16 27.76 11.35
C VAL A 439 5.31 27.74 12.60
N GLY A 440 5.87 28.16 13.72
CA GLY A 440 5.16 28.39 14.96
C GLY A 440 5.97 27.90 16.16
N ASN A 441 5.31 27.72 17.30
CA ASN A 441 6.01 27.28 18.51
C ASN A 441 5.69 25.82 18.73
N ASP A 442 6.59 24.95 18.29
CA ASP A 442 6.32 23.53 18.17
C ASP A 442 6.93 22.70 19.31
N VAL A 443 6.41 21.50 19.48
CA VAL A 443 6.93 20.51 20.42
C VAL A 443 7.12 19.18 19.70
N LEU A 444 8.37 18.78 19.50
CA LEU A 444 8.77 17.58 18.78
C LEU A 444 9.40 16.57 19.74
N TYR A 445 8.95 15.31 19.68
CA TYR A 445 9.51 14.18 20.40
C TYR A 445 9.98 13.11 19.40
N GLY A 446 11.28 12.83 19.34
CA GLY A 446 11.83 11.71 18.55
C GLY A 446 11.44 10.36 19.14
N ASP A 447 11.49 10.28 20.47
CA ASP A 447 11.20 9.11 21.30
C ASP A 447 12.32 8.06 21.27
N SER A 448 12.38 7.15 20.31
CA SER A 448 13.38 6.06 20.36
C SER A 448 14.01 5.70 19.02
N GLU A 449 15.25 5.23 19.09
CA GLU A 449 16.17 5.09 17.97
C GLU A 449 16.73 6.43 17.47
N LYS A 450 17.19 6.51 16.22
CA LYS A 450 17.96 7.66 15.75
C LYS A 450 17.09 8.61 14.94
N ASP A 451 16.86 9.79 15.50
CA ASP A 451 15.93 10.77 14.95
C ASP A 451 16.59 12.04 14.41
N ARG A 452 15.81 12.76 13.60
CA ARG A 452 16.14 14.12 13.15
C ARG A 452 14.96 15.05 13.39
N LEU A 453 15.18 16.05 14.23
CA LEU A 453 14.17 17.03 14.63
C LEU A 453 14.58 18.42 14.14
N TYR A 454 13.63 19.10 13.50
CA TYR A 454 13.79 20.45 12.95
C TYR A 454 12.64 21.34 13.42
N GLY A 455 12.89 22.32 14.28
CA GLY A 455 11.88 23.29 14.74
C GLY A 455 11.54 24.31 13.65
N ALA A 456 12.57 24.83 13.00
CA ALA A 456 12.55 25.87 11.97
C ALA A 456 12.24 27.27 12.50
N SER A 457 11.00 27.75 12.59
CA SER A 457 10.73 29.14 12.97
C SER A 457 9.73 29.28 14.11
N GLY A 458 10.21 29.81 15.24
CA GLY A 458 9.42 30.12 16.42
C GLY A 458 10.19 29.71 17.67
N ALA A 459 9.50 29.57 18.80
CA ALA A 459 10.14 29.15 20.05
C ALA A 459 9.80 27.68 20.29
N ASP A 460 10.68 26.80 19.81
CA ASP A 460 10.42 25.37 19.69
C ASP A 460 10.98 24.57 20.86
N LYS A 461 10.43 23.38 21.06
CA LYS A 461 10.90 22.38 22.02
C LYS A 461 11.17 21.07 21.33
N LEU A 462 12.41 20.65 21.29
CA LEU A 462 12.85 19.41 20.63
C LEU A 462 13.42 18.46 21.69
N TYR A 463 12.88 17.25 21.73
CA TYR A 463 13.30 16.18 22.62
C TYR A 463 13.72 14.97 21.77
N GLY A 464 15.01 14.60 21.77
CA GLY A 464 15.54 13.46 21.01
C GLY A 464 15.01 12.14 21.55
N GLY A 465 15.37 11.81 22.80
CA GLY A 465 14.90 10.59 23.45
C GLY A 465 16.01 9.56 23.55
N ASP A 466 15.71 8.29 23.31
CA ASP A 466 16.71 7.22 23.31
C ASP A 466 17.35 7.10 21.91
N GLY A 467 18.63 7.41 21.70
CA GLY A 467 19.06 7.52 20.30
C GLY A 467 20.49 7.93 20.00
N ASN A 468 20.70 8.48 18.81
CA ASN A 468 21.89 9.28 18.49
C ASN A 468 21.40 10.35 17.51
N ASP A 469 20.81 11.38 18.08
CA ASP A 469 19.84 12.22 17.41
C ASP A 469 20.46 13.47 16.84
N GLN A 470 19.70 14.14 15.97
CA GLN A 470 20.08 15.43 15.40
C GLN A 470 18.96 16.41 15.64
N LEU A 471 19.21 17.40 16.49
CA LEU A 471 18.24 18.42 16.85
C LEU A 471 18.69 19.77 16.29
N ARG A 472 17.79 20.44 15.58
CA ARG A 472 18.00 21.80 15.08
C ARG A 472 16.81 22.68 15.41
N GLY A 473 17.00 23.66 16.29
CA GLY A 473 15.98 24.63 16.69
C GLY A 473 15.55 25.49 15.52
N GLY A 474 16.44 26.33 15.01
CA GLY A 474 16.21 27.16 13.84
C GLY A 474 16.27 28.64 14.16
N THR A 475 15.16 29.35 14.09
CA THR A 475 15.07 30.77 14.46
C THR A 475 14.09 30.95 15.59
N GLY A 476 14.48 31.70 16.62
CA GLY A 476 13.67 31.97 17.80
C GLY A 476 14.38 31.43 19.03
N ASN A 477 13.68 31.35 20.17
CA ASN A 477 14.33 30.94 21.41
C ASN A 477 13.92 29.50 21.72
N ASP A 478 14.79 28.56 21.35
CA ASP A 478 14.49 27.14 21.31
C ASP A 478 14.98 26.43 22.58
N THR A 479 14.35 25.29 22.88
CA THR A 479 14.79 24.36 23.93
C THR A 479 15.06 23.01 23.30
N LEU A 480 16.30 22.53 23.38
CA LEU A 480 16.73 21.26 22.81
C LEU A 480 17.24 20.35 23.94
N ASP A 481 16.77 19.10 23.96
CA ASP A 481 17.19 18.04 24.88
C ASP A 481 17.52 16.78 24.08
N GLY A 482 18.78 16.37 24.06
CA GLY A 482 19.27 15.21 23.32
C GLY A 482 18.70 13.90 23.86
N GLY A 483 18.72 13.73 25.18
CA GLY A 483 18.27 12.50 25.84
C GLY A 483 19.42 11.52 26.05
N ASP A 484 19.21 10.25 25.73
CA ASP A 484 20.22 9.20 25.86
C ASP A 484 20.94 8.99 24.53
N GLY A 485 22.27 9.03 24.52
CA GLY A 485 23.07 8.55 23.39
C GLY A 485 24.21 9.45 22.95
N ARG A 486 24.31 9.73 21.65
CA ARG A 486 25.33 10.66 21.14
C ARG A 486 24.68 11.60 20.17
N ASP A 487 24.32 12.75 20.71
CA ASP A 487 23.43 13.66 20.03
C ASP A 487 24.19 14.82 19.43
N VAL A 488 23.59 15.42 18.41
CA VAL A 488 24.10 16.63 17.77
C VAL A 488 23.04 17.71 17.89
N LEU A 489 23.33 18.74 18.68
CA LEU A 489 22.39 19.81 18.97
C LEU A 489 22.87 21.12 18.35
N ARG A 490 21.97 21.80 17.65
CA ARG A 490 22.18 23.15 17.13
C ARG A 490 20.95 24.02 17.43
N GLY A 491 21.09 24.99 18.32
CA GLY A 491 20.03 25.95 18.63
C GLY A 491 19.62 26.73 17.39
N GLY A 492 20.56 27.47 16.81
CA GLY A 492 20.30 28.31 15.64
C GLY A 492 20.35 29.77 16.05
N THR A 493 19.52 30.63 15.44
CA THR A 493 19.51 32.05 15.80
C THR A 493 18.48 32.31 16.89
N GLY A 494 18.90 32.97 17.97
CA GLY A 494 18.04 33.41 19.05
C GLY A 494 18.74 33.22 20.39
N ASN A 495 17.99 32.95 21.44
CA ASN A 495 18.58 32.64 22.73
C ASN A 495 18.13 31.25 23.15
N ASP A 496 18.96 30.26 22.87
CA ASP A 496 18.58 28.87 22.97
C ASP A 496 19.02 28.23 24.29
N THR A 497 18.31 27.19 24.71
CA THR A 497 18.66 26.35 25.86
C THR A 497 18.89 24.92 25.39
N LEU A 498 20.06 24.36 25.67
CA LEU A 498 20.50 23.06 25.17
C LEU A 498 20.89 22.15 26.34
N SER A 499 20.45 20.88 26.29
CA SER A 499 20.89 19.79 27.18
C SER A 499 21.30 18.61 26.30
N GLY A 500 22.52 18.09 26.50
CA GLY A 500 22.99 16.91 25.77
C GLY A 500 22.34 15.63 26.30
N GLY A 501 22.17 15.57 27.62
CA GLY A 501 21.68 14.39 28.30
C GLY A 501 22.80 13.41 28.62
N SER A 502 22.58 12.12 28.37
CA SER A 502 23.55 11.07 28.66
C SER A 502 24.35 10.69 27.43
N GLY A 503 25.64 10.40 27.62
CA GLY A 503 26.51 9.88 26.59
C GLY A 503 27.49 10.93 26.09
N ARG A 504 27.70 11.03 24.77
CA ARG A 504 28.74 11.91 24.23
C ARG A 504 28.21 12.79 23.12
N ASP A 505 28.00 14.05 23.47
CA ASP A 505 27.21 14.94 22.63
C ASP A 505 28.06 16.00 21.94
N ILE A 506 27.47 16.60 20.91
CA ILE A 506 28.09 17.65 20.12
C ILE A 506 27.16 18.87 20.08
N PHE A 507 27.57 19.93 20.75
CA PHE A 507 26.92 21.24 20.69
C PHE A 507 27.52 22.05 19.55
N VAL A 508 26.71 22.40 18.54
CA VAL A 508 27.15 23.11 17.34
C VAL A 508 26.74 24.57 17.43
N PHE A 509 27.73 25.45 17.32
CA PHE A 509 27.51 26.90 17.25
C PHE A 509 28.04 27.44 15.92
N VAL A 510 27.36 28.46 15.39
CA VAL A 510 27.77 29.23 14.24
C VAL A 510 27.71 30.74 14.53
N GLN A 511 28.18 31.56 13.59
CA GLN A 511 28.17 33.01 13.77
C GLN A 511 26.74 33.58 13.76
N ASN A 512 26.47 34.50 14.68
CA ASN A 512 25.18 35.17 14.91
C ASN A 512 24.06 34.24 15.41
N ASP A 513 24.41 33.15 16.09
CA ASP A 513 23.44 32.26 16.76
C ASP A 513 22.77 32.94 17.97
N GLY A 514 23.34 34.02 18.50
CA GLY A 514 22.72 34.80 19.58
C GLY A 514 23.24 34.41 20.97
N THR A 515 22.39 34.29 21.99
CA THR A 515 22.84 34.04 23.38
C THR A 515 22.30 32.73 23.94
N ASP A 516 23.12 31.69 23.90
CA ASP A 516 22.72 30.33 24.22
C ASP A 516 23.20 29.87 25.59
N THR A 517 22.51 28.89 26.14
CA THR A 517 22.86 28.24 27.41
C THR A 517 22.89 26.73 27.24
N VAL A 518 24.00 26.10 27.64
CA VAL A 518 24.15 24.65 27.74
C VAL A 518 24.07 24.26 29.23
N LEU A 519 23.18 23.33 29.58
CA LEU A 519 22.80 23.06 30.97
C LEU A 519 23.65 21.99 31.68
N ASP A 520 24.22 21.05 30.94
CA ASP A 520 24.75 19.78 31.48
C ASP A 520 26.07 19.32 30.86
N PHE A 521 26.81 20.22 30.20
CA PHE A 521 28.04 19.87 29.49
C PHE A 521 29.09 19.17 30.38
N VAL A 522 29.57 18.00 29.94
CA VAL A 522 30.58 17.19 30.61
C VAL A 522 31.90 17.21 29.84
N SER A 523 32.90 17.94 30.35
CA SER A 523 34.24 17.98 29.75
C SER A 523 34.90 16.59 29.69
N GLY A 524 35.59 16.31 28.58
CA GLY A 524 36.23 15.03 28.29
C GLY A 524 35.31 14.05 27.55
N ASP A 525 34.01 14.10 27.84
CA ASP A 525 32.99 13.37 27.09
C ASP A 525 32.50 14.27 25.94
N ASP A 526 31.72 15.31 26.24
CA ASP A 526 31.06 16.18 25.27
C ASP A 526 32.01 17.03 24.41
N ARG A 527 31.47 17.53 23.31
CA ARG A 527 32.19 18.34 22.33
C ARG A 527 31.47 19.63 21.97
N ILE A 528 32.26 20.68 21.84
CA ILE A 528 31.85 21.99 21.33
C ILE A 528 32.37 22.11 19.90
N ASN A 529 31.45 22.20 18.94
CA ASN A 529 31.77 22.38 17.54
C ASN A 529 31.71 23.87 17.17
N LEU A 530 32.87 24.39 16.81
CA LEU A 530 33.13 25.77 16.44
C LEU A 530 33.71 25.86 15.02
N SER A 531 33.46 24.88 14.15
CA SER A 531 34.03 24.87 12.80
C SER A 531 33.58 26.01 11.89
N ASP A 532 32.51 26.73 12.26
CA ASP A 532 32.09 27.97 11.57
C ASP A 532 32.86 29.21 12.04
N PHE A 533 33.64 29.08 13.12
CA PHE A 533 34.49 30.15 13.64
C PHE A 533 35.92 29.99 13.10
N ASN A 534 36.48 31.09 12.60
CA ASN A 534 37.79 31.09 11.93
C ASN A 534 38.98 31.07 12.94
N PHE A 535 39.03 30.05 13.80
CA PHE A 535 40.12 29.84 14.73
C PHE A 535 41.31 29.15 14.05
N ALA A 536 42.53 29.65 14.30
CA ALA A 536 43.74 29.07 13.70
C ALA A 536 44.08 27.67 14.24
N ASN A 537 43.70 27.39 15.49
CA ASN A 537 43.87 26.11 16.17
C ASN A 537 43.06 26.05 17.47
N LYS A 538 42.97 24.87 18.08
CA LYS A 538 42.14 24.65 19.29
C LYS A 538 42.59 25.49 20.49
N ALA A 539 43.87 25.86 20.56
CA ALA A 539 44.35 26.73 21.64
C ALA A 539 43.84 28.17 21.48
N SER A 540 43.74 28.67 20.23
CA SER A 540 43.13 29.99 19.96
C SER A 540 41.63 30.00 20.23
N ALA A 541 40.93 28.88 20.00
CA ALA A 541 39.52 28.74 20.35
C ALA A 541 39.32 28.71 21.88
N LEU A 542 40.12 27.91 22.60
CA LEU A 542 40.03 27.81 24.07
C LEU A 542 40.35 29.14 24.77
N ALA A 543 41.27 29.94 24.21
CA ALA A 543 41.61 31.26 24.74
C ALA A 543 40.48 32.31 24.57
N ALA A 544 39.42 32.00 23.83
CA ALA A 544 38.25 32.88 23.66
C ALA A 544 37.18 32.68 24.74
N PHE A 545 37.34 31.69 25.62
CA PHE A 545 36.44 31.44 26.74
C PHE A 545 36.75 32.43 27.88
N ASP A 546 35.72 33.06 28.47
CA ASP A 546 35.84 34.11 29.49
C ASP A 546 34.94 33.83 30.70
N ASP A 547 35.52 33.81 31.90
CA ASP A 547 34.78 33.65 33.14
C ASP A 547 34.22 35.02 33.53
N LEU A 548 32.93 35.26 33.27
CA LEU A 548 32.26 36.51 33.65
C LEU A 548 32.01 36.63 35.17
N GLY A 549 32.71 35.85 36.00
CA GLY A 549 32.71 35.97 37.45
C GLY A 549 31.61 35.16 38.13
N ASN A 550 31.09 34.12 37.48
CA ASN A 550 30.28 33.10 38.13
C ASN A 550 31.16 31.86 38.35
N PRO A 551 31.62 31.58 39.58
CA PRO A 551 32.62 30.54 39.85
C PRO A 551 32.18 29.11 39.50
N ASN A 552 30.94 28.92 39.04
CA ASN A 552 30.40 27.64 38.62
C ASN A 552 29.97 27.61 37.13
N ASP A 553 30.04 28.70 36.37
CA ASP A 553 29.63 28.73 34.96
C ASP A 553 30.75 29.20 34.04
N GLY A 554 31.01 28.44 32.99
CA GLY A 554 31.96 28.78 31.95
C GLY A 554 31.25 29.56 30.86
N ILE A 555 31.61 30.83 30.64
CA ILE A 555 30.99 31.63 29.59
C ILE A 555 31.96 31.75 28.41
N VAL A 556 31.41 31.73 27.21
CA VAL A 556 32.16 31.91 25.97
C VAL A 556 31.55 33.08 25.24
N ARG A 557 32.36 34.11 25.04
CA ARG A 557 31.99 35.23 24.19
C ARG A 557 32.83 35.17 22.94
N PHE A 558 32.19 34.81 21.83
CA PHE A 558 32.81 34.88 20.53
C PHE A 558 32.80 36.35 20.07
N MET A 559 33.89 37.07 20.38
CA MET A 559 34.01 38.48 20.02
C MET A 559 33.82 38.69 18.51
N ASP A 560 33.09 39.74 18.14
CA ASP A 560 32.74 40.13 16.76
C ASP A 560 31.83 39.18 15.95
N SER A 561 31.36 38.05 16.51
CA SER A 561 30.46 37.11 15.81
C SER A 561 28.98 37.26 16.15
N GLY A 562 28.63 38.03 17.18
CA GLY A 562 27.25 38.11 17.68
C GLY A 562 26.76 36.89 18.47
N THR A 563 27.63 35.91 18.75
CA THR A 563 27.29 34.67 19.48
C THR A 563 27.91 34.67 20.88
N VAL A 564 27.11 34.32 21.89
CA VAL A 564 27.51 34.16 23.30
C VAL A 564 26.94 32.84 23.79
N VAL A 565 27.76 32.01 24.42
CA VAL A 565 27.32 30.71 24.96
C VAL A 565 27.70 30.62 26.43
N THR A 566 26.76 30.19 27.27
CA THR A 566 26.99 29.93 28.68
C THR A 566 26.93 28.42 28.94
N PHE A 567 28.00 27.82 29.42
CA PHE A 567 28.04 26.45 29.90
C PHE A 567 27.82 26.45 31.41
N HIS A 568 26.59 26.17 31.83
CA HIS A 568 26.18 26.18 33.23
C HIS A 568 26.82 25.01 33.97
N GLY A 569 27.38 25.26 35.16
CA GLY A 569 28.02 24.21 35.96
C GLY A 569 29.44 23.80 35.53
N VAL A 570 30.04 24.47 34.52
CA VAL A 570 31.35 24.10 33.96
C VAL A 570 32.43 25.11 34.33
N ASP A 571 33.39 24.72 35.17
CA ASP A 571 34.59 25.52 35.39
C ASP A 571 35.50 25.53 34.14
N LEU A 572 35.86 26.72 33.66
CA LEU A 572 36.76 26.90 32.51
C LEU A 572 38.09 26.17 32.65
N ALA A 573 38.58 25.99 33.89
CA ALA A 573 39.83 25.25 34.15
C ALA A 573 39.74 23.77 33.76
N ASN A 574 38.54 23.22 33.62
CA ASN A 574 38.33 21.82 33.22
C ASN A 574 38.29 21.63 31.71
N LEU A 575 38.02 22.69 30.94
CA LEU A 575 37.94 22.60 29.47
C LEU A 575 39.31 22.43 28.83
N SER A 576 39.36 21.63 27.76
CA SER A 576 40.59 21.29 27.05
C SER A 576 40.43 21.27 25.53
N SER A 577 41.54 21.11 24.81
CA SER A 577 41.51 20.93 23.36
C SER A 577 40.88 19.59 22.93
N ALA A 578 40.67 18.65 23.86
CA ALA A 578 39.85 17.49 23.57
C ALA A 578 38.41 17.92 23.34
N ASP A 579 37.88 18.87 24.09
CA ASP A 579 36.46 19.25 24.05
C ASP A 579 36.07 20.00 22.78
N LEU A 580 37.04 20.49 22.00
CA LEU A 580 36.76 21.34 20.83
C LEU A 580 36.82 20.58 19.51
N ILE A 581 35.90 20.91 18.61
CA ILE A 581 35.95 20.63 17.17
C ILE A 581 36.06 22.00 16.48
N ILE A 582 37.08 22.20 15.65
CA ILE A 582 37.30 23.41 14.84
C ILE A 582 37.63 23.03 13.42
#